data_AF-A0A2R6BAI7-F1
#
_entry.id   AF-A0A2R6BAI7-F1
#
_cell.length_a   1.000
_cell.length_b   1.000
_cell.length_c   1.000
_cell.angle_alpha   90.00
_cell.angle_beta   90.00
_cell.angle_gamma   90.00
#
_symmetry.space_group_name_H-M   'P 1'
#
loop_
_entity.id
_entity.type
_entity.pdbx_description
1 polymer ?
#
loop_
_entity_poly.entity_id
_entity_poly.type
_entity_poly.pdbx_seq_one_letter_code
_entity_poly.pdbx_strand_id
1 'polypeptide(L)'
;MSTGTLRVRQLRELLVLIDEFDAGWEVFVSRGTLNSEGRKVCVRIGTLAGHLFPGTPYKVKWVLGDASDAHVRSALDTIRNKAIAELEHLGAR
;
A
#
# COMPACT_ATOMS: atom_id res chain seq x y z
N MET A 1 12.72 -18.97 11.10
CA MET A 1 11.37 -18.36 11.16
C MET A 1 10.54 -19.02 10.08
N SER A 2 9.31 -19.47 10.37
CA SER A 2 8.47 -20.05 9.30
C SER A 2 8.08 -18.94 8.32
N THR A 3 8.00 -19.28 7.04
CA THR A 3 7.61 -18.36 5.96
C THR A 3 6.24 -17.71 6.19
N GLY A 4 5.33 -18.41 6.87
CA GLY A 4 4.02 -17.90 7.28
C GLY A 4 4.11 -16.71 8.25
N THR A 5 5.00 -16.76 9.25
CA THR A 5 5.14 -15.66 10.22
C THR A 5 5.74 -14.40 9.57
N LEU A 6 6.67 -14.56 8.62
CA LEU A 6 7.24 -13.43 7.89
C LEU A 6 6.20 -12.75 6.99
N ARG A 7 5.40 -13.55 6.26
CA ARG A 7 4.35 -13.02 5.37
C ARG A 7 3.30 -12.22 6.14
N VAL A 8 2.82 -12.75 7.28
CA VAL A 8 1.87 -12.04 8.15
C VAL A 8 2.44 -10.70 8.64
N ARG A 9 3.71 -10.69 9.06
CA ARG A 9 4.38 -9.46 9.50
C ARG A 9 4.44 -8.42 8.38
N GLN A 10 4.81 -8.83 7.17
CA GLN A 10 4.91 -7.93 6.01
C GLN A 10 3.53 -7.41 5.56
N LEU A 11 2.48 -8.22 5.64
CA LEU A 11 1.11 -7.78 5.38
C LEU A 11 0.65 -6.72 6.39
N ARG A 12 0.96 -6.92 7.68
CA ARG A 12 0.69 -5.92 8.73
C ARG A 12 1.48 -4.64 8.51
N GLU A 13 2.76 -4.75 8.16
CA GLU A 13 3.59 -3.58 7.81
C GLU A 13 3.01 -2.79 6.63
N LEU A 14 2.52 -3.50 5.60
CA LEU A 14 1.85 -2.87 4.46
C LEU A 14 0.60 -2.09 4.89
N LEU A 15 -0.23 -2.67 5.76
CA LEU A 15 -1.43 -1.99 6.28
C LEU A 15 -1.06 -0.76 7.11
N VAL A 16 -0.08 -0.87 8.00
CA VAL A 16 0.41 0.27 8.80
C VAL A 16 0.90 1.40 7.90
N LEU A 17 1.67 1.10 6.85
CA LEU A 17 2.14 2.12 5.90
C LEU A 17 0.98 2.84 5.19
N ILE A 18 -0.08 2.12 4.84
CA ILE A 18 -1.27 2.70 4.21
C ILE A 18 -2.02 3.58 5.21
N ASP A 19 -2.19 3.11 6.45
CA ASP A 19 -2.91 3.84 7.49
C ASP A 19 -2.15 5.12 7.93
N GLU A 20 -0.82 5.05 8.05
CA GLU A 20 0.03 6.23 8.30
C GLU A 20 -0.04 7.24 7.14
N PHE A 21 -0.10 6.75 5.89
CA PHE A 21 -0.25 7.61 4.72
C PHE A 21 -1.60 8.34 4.71
N ASP A 22 -2.68 7.62 5.00
CA ASP A 22 -4.03 8.18 5.08
C ASP A 22 -4.15 9.18 6.23
N ALA A 23 -3.53 8.90 7.39
CA ALA A 23 -3.50 9.82 8.52
C ALA A 23 -2.72 11.11 8.19
N GLY A 24 -1.67 11.00 7.37
CA GLY A 24 -0.86 12.13 6.90
C GLY A 24 -1.34 12.75 5.59
N TRP A 25 -2.55 12.43 5.10
CA TRP A 25 -2.98 12.76 3.73
C TRP A 25 -2.79 14.22 3.35
N GLU A 26 -3.23 15.15 4.22
CA GLU A 26 -3.14 16.59 3.97
C GLU A 26 -1.70 17.11 3.88
N VAL A 27 -0.73 16.37 4.45
CA VAL A 27 0.70 16.68 4.35
C VAL A 27 1.28 16.20 3.03
N PHE A 28 0.75 15.11 2.47
CA PHE A 28 1.28 14.47 1.27
C PHE A 28 0.63 14.96 -0.03
N VAL A 29 -0.55 15.56 0.05
CA VAL A 29 -1.32 16.03 -1.12
C VAL A 29 -1.35 17.54 -1.17
N SER A 30 -0.97 18.10 -2.32
CA SER A 30 -1.11 19.52 -2.62
C SER A 30 -1.78 19.69 -3.97
N ARG A 31 -2.82 20.54 -4.03
CA ARG A 31 -3.56 20.84 -5.27
C ARG A 31 -4.06 19.58 -6.00
N GLY A 32 -4.55 18.58 -5.25
CA GLY A 32 -5.09 17.33 -5.80
C GLY A 32 -4.04 16.34 -6.31
N THR A 33 -2.75 16.56 -6.02
CA THR A 33 -1.66 15.65 -6.44
C THR A 33 -0.67 15.37 -5.32
N LEU A 34 0.00 14.22 -5.38
CA LEU A 34 1.05 13.89 -4.41
C LEU A 34 2.27 14.79 -4.58
N ASN A 35 2.76 15.32 -3.46
CA ASN A 35 4.08 15.94 -3.37
C ASN A 35 5.21 14.89 -3.33
N SER A 36 6.46 15.33 -3.18
CA SER A 36 7.63 14.44 -3.18
C SER A 36 7.60 13.41 -2.06
N GLU A 37 7.19 13.80 -0.85
CA GLU A 37 7.11 12.88 0.29
C GLU A 37 5.98 11.88 0.11
N GLY A 38 4.84 12.34 -0.38
CA GLY A 38 3.72 11.48 -0.70
C GLY A 38 4.10 10.38 -1.70
N ARG A 39 4.82 10.78 -2.76
CA ARG A 39 5.34 9.84 -3.78
C ARG A 39 6.30 8.82 -3.19
N LYS A 40 7.19 9.22 -2.26
CA LYS A 40 8.12 8.27 -1.59
C LYS A 40 7.38 7.22 -0.79
N VAL A 41 6.31 7.60 -0.07
CA VAL A 41 5.50 6.63 0.67
C VAL A 41 4.80 5.67 -0.30
N CYS A 42 4.18 6.18 -1.37
CA CYS A 42 3.59 5.32 -2.41
C CYS A 42 4.60 4.38 -3.10
N VAL A 43 5.85 4.79 -3.27
CA VAL A 43 6.94 3.93 -3.77
C VAL A 43 7.19 2.77 -2.79
N ARG A 44 7.23 3.04 -1.48
CA ARG A 44 7.40 2.00 -0.45
C ARG A 44 6.23 1.01 -0.45
N ILE A 45 5.00 1.53 -0.46
CA ILE A 45 3.78 0.73 -0.53
C ILE A 45 3.77 -0.14 -1.79
N GLY A 46 4.01 0.45 -2.97
CA GLY A 46 4.02 -0.28 -4.24
C GLY A 46 5.14 -1.32 -4.34
N THR A 47 6.30 -1.06 -3.73
CA THR A 47 7.39 -2.05 -3.67
C THR A 47 7.00 -3.25 -2.81
N LEU A 48 6.49 -2.99 -1.61
CA LEU A 48 6.10 -4.04 -0.67
C LEU A 48 4.90 -4.85 -1.20
N ALA A 49 3.87 -4.17 -1.71
CA ALA A 49 2.70 -4.82 -2.31
C ALA A 49 3.08 -5.69 -3.52
N GLY A 50 3.96 -5.20 -4.40
CA GLY A 50 4.44 -5.95 -5.57
C GLY A 50 5.20 -7.22 -5.19
N HIS A 51 5.92 -7.22 -4.07
CA HIS A 51 6.56 -8.41 -3.52
C HIS A 51 5.57 -9.37 -2.86
N LEU A 52 4.58 -8.85 -2.12
CA LEU A 52 3.60 -9.68 -1.41
C LEU A 52 2.59 -10.37 -2.33
N PHE A 53 2.28 -9.73 -3.46
CA PHE A 53 1.25 -10.17 -4.39
C PHE A 53 1.83 -10.34 -5.81
N PRO A 54 2.69 -11.35 -6.04
CA PRO A 54 3.21 -11.62 -7.37
C PRO A 54 2.08 -11.91 -8.36
N GLY A 55 2.20 -11.42 -9.60
CA GLY A 55 1.17 -11.56 -10.64
C GLY A 55 0.07 -10.49 -10.60
N THR A 56 0.05 -9.61 -9.61
CA THR A 56 -0.85 -8.44 -9.57
C THR A 56 -0.22 -7.21 -10.23
N PRO A 57 -1.02 -6.17 -10.55
CA PRO A 57 -0.48 -4.92 -11.08
C PRO A 57 0.14 -4.01 -10.01
N TYR A 58 0.15 -4.38 -8.72
CA TYR A 58 0.52 -3.52 -7.58
C TYR A 58 2.01 -3.15 -7.52
N LYS A 59 2.53 -2.54 -8.57
CA LYS A 59 3.88 -2.01 -8.67
C LYS A 59 3.83 -0.50 -8.46
N VAL A 60 4.96 0.10 -8.12
CA VAL A 60 5.14 1.55 -7.93
C VAL A 60 4.43 2.39 -9.01
N LYS A 61 4.63 2.05 -10.29
CA LYS A 61 4.01 2.78 -11.42
C LYS A 61 2.48 2.72 -11.38
N TRP A 62 1.89 1.59 -11.00
CA TRP A 62 0.44 1.44 -10.91
C TRP A 62 -0.13 2.19 -9.71
N VAL A 63 0.54 2.12 -8.55
CA VAL A 63 0.13 2.87 -7.36
C VAL A 63 0.18 4.37 -7.61
N LEU A 64 1.25 4.85 -8.26
CA LEU A 64 1.39 6.27 -8.56
C LEU A 64 0.43 6.73 -9.64
N GLY A 65 0.24 5.98 -10.74
CA GLY A 65 -0.58 6.43 -11.86
C GLY A 65 -0.14 7.81 -12.39
N ASP A 66 -1.08 8.76 -12.42
CA ASP A 66 -0.84 10.19 -12.70
C ASP A 66 -0.49 11.02 -11.45
N ALA A 67 -0.40 10.35 -10.29
CA ALA A 67 -0.22 10.90 -8.95
C ALA A 67 -1.36 11.81 -8.49
N SER A 68 -2.54 11.71 -9.12
CA SER A 68 -3.76 12.33 -8.60
C SER A 68 -4.18 11.67 -7.29
N ASP A 69 -4.72 12.50 -6.42
CA ASP A 69 -5.22 12.09 -5.11
C ASP A 69 -6.30 10.99 -5.22
N ALA A 70 -7.21 11.10 -6.19
CA ALA A 70 -8.26 10.14 -6.49
C ALA A 70 -7.70 8.79 -6.96
N HIS A 71 -6.74 8.80 -7.89
CA HIS A 71 -6.08 7.57 -8.35
C HIS A 71 -5.39 6.86 -7.20
N VAL A 72 -4.62 7.61 -6.42
CA VAL A 72 -3.83 7.07 -5.31
C VAL A 72 -4.74 6.48 -4.24
N ARG A 73 -5.82 7.16 -3.83
CA ARG A 73 -6.79 6.58 -2.87
C ARG A 73 -7.34 5.25 -3.36
N SER A 74 -7.82 5.20 -4.61
CA SER A 74 -8.37 3.98 -5.20
C SER A 74 -7.35 2.83 -5.25
N ALA A 75 -6.10 3.15 -5.60
CA ALA A 75 -5.01 2.19 -5.61
C ALA A 75 -4.70 1.65 -4.20
N LEU A 76 -4.65 2.53 -3.20
CA LEU A 76 -4.37 2.14 -1.80
C LEU A 76 -5.50 1.31 -1.20
N ASP A 77 -6.76 1.67 -1.43
CA ASP A 77 -7.91 0.90 -0.96
C ASP A 77 -7.94 -0.50 -1.58
N THR A 78 -7.61 -0.61 -2.86
CA THR A 78 -7.48 -1.91 -3.54
C THR A 78 -6.43 -2.79 -2.87
N ILE A 79 -5.26 -2.23 -2.56
CA ILE A 79 -4.16 -2.96 -1.90
C ILE A 79 -4.53 -3.33 -0.46
N ARG A 80 -5.12 -2.39 0.30
CA ARG A 80 -5.60 -2.59 1.67
C ARG A 80 -6.57 -3.77 1.72
N ASN A 81 -7.60 -3.77 0.88
CA ASN A 81 -8.60 -4.83 0.84
C ASN A 81 -7.97 -6.19 0.52
N LYS A 82 -7.01 -6.23 -0.41
CA LYS A 82 -6.29 -7.47 -0.73
C LYS A 82 -5.45 -7.97 0.45
N ALA A 83 -4.77 -7.08 1.16
CA ALA A 83 -3.96 -7.44 2.32
C ALA A 83 -4.79 -7.94 3.50
N ILE A 84 -5.93 -7.31 3.78
CA ILE A 84 -6.89 -7.77 4.80
C ILE A 84 -7.39 -9.17 4.45
N ALA A 85 -7.85 -9.37 3.21
CA ALA A 85 -8.32 -10.68 2.76
C ALA A 85 -7.22 -11.74 2.94
N GLU A 86 -5.98 -11.46 2.55
CA GLU A 86 -4.87 -12.40 2.70
C GLU A 86 -4.59 -12.75 4.17
N LEU A 87 -4.64 -11.79 5.09
CA LEU A 87 -4.48 -12.03 6.53
C LEU A 87 -5.59 -12.94 7.08
N GLU A 88 -6.83 -12.73 6.63
CA GLU A 88 -7.96 -13.59 7.01
C GLU A 88 -7.79 -15.03 6.51
N HIS A 89 -7.32 -15.22 5.26
CA HIS A 89 -7.02 -16.55 4.73
C HIS A 89 -5.91 -17.26 5.50
N LEU A 90 -4.97 -16.51 6.08
CA LEU A 90 -3.87 -17.05 6.89
C LEU A 90 -4.25 -17.28 8.36
N GLY A 91 -5.49 -16.96 8.77
CA GLY A 91 -5.94 -17.10 10.16
C GLY A 91 -5.28 -16.11 11.13
N ALA A 92 -4.71 -15.02 10.63
CA ALA A 92 -3.96 -14.04 11.40
C ALA A 92 -4.72 -12.70 11.46
N ARG A 93 -5.74 -12.62 12.32
CA ARG A 93 -6.29 -11.33 12.76
C ARG A 93 -5.34 -10.72 13.79
#